data_AF-A0A953LLV3-F1
#
_entry.id   AF-A0A953LLV3-F1
#
_cell.length_a   1.000
_cell.length_b   1.000
_cell.length_c   1.000
_cell.angle_alpha   90.00
_cell.angle_beta   90.00
_cell.angle_gamma   90.00
#
_symmetry.space_group_name_H-M   'P 1'
#
loop_
_entity.id
_entity.type
_entity.pdbx_description
1 polymer ?
#
loop_
_entity_poly.entity_id
_entity_poly.type
_entity_poly.pdbx_seq_one_letter_code
_entity_poly.pdbx_strand_id
1 'polypeptide(L)'
;MPPHWKPIMKAWVGDAEEDREFLIERSPITYVDQIKAPLMVVQGAMDPRVVKAESDQMVERLRALGREVEYLVFEDEGHGFTK
;
A
#
# COMPACT_ATOMS: atom_id res chain seq x y z
N MET A 1 -8.11 -1.86 10.77
CA MET A 1 -9.23 -2.55 10.11
C MET A 1 -10.30 -2.93 11.13
N PRO A 2 -11.61 -2.77 10.83
CA PRO A 2 -12.68 -3.16 11.74
C PRO A 2 -12.64 -4.66 12.12
N PRO A 3 -12.88 -5.05 13.39
CA PRO A 3 -12.77 -6.44 13.83
C PRO A 3 -13.63 -7.43 13.04
N HIS A 4 -14.81 -7.01 12.58
CA HIS A 4 -15.75 -7.85 11.85
C HIS A 4 -15.28 -8.22 10.43
N TRP A 5 -14.23 -7.59 9.90
CA TRP A 5 -13.65 -7.92 8.59
C TRP A 5 -12.65 -9.08 8.65
N LYS A 6 -12.14 -9.40 9.85
CA LYS A 6 -11.10 -10.42 10.03
C LYS A 6 -11.43 -11.77 9.36
N PRO A 7 -12.65 -12.35 9.49
CA PRO A 7 -12.95 -13.64 8.86
C PRO A 7 -12.90 -13.59 7.33
N ILE A 8 -13.41 -12.50 6.74
CA ILE A 8 -13.42 -12.32 5.28
C ILE A 8 -12.00 -12.11 4.77
N MET A 9 -11.21 -11.28 5.45
CA MET A 9 -9.81 -11.04 5.05
C MET A 9 -8.95 -12.29 5.17
N LYS A 10 -9.16 -13.12 6.19
CA LYS A 10 -8.49 -14.41 6.29
C LYS A 10 -8.83 -15.31 5.08
N ALA A 11 -10.08 -15.32 4.64
CA ALA A 11 -10.49 -16.11 3.48
C ALA A 11 -10.01 -15.55 2.13
N TRP A 12 -9.90 -14.22 1.99
CA TRP A 12 -9.59 -13.56 0.72
C TRP A 12 -8.09 -13.29 0.53
N VAL A 13 -7.38 -12.97 1.61
CA VAL A 13 -5.98 -12.53 1.58
C VAL A 13 -5.08 -13.52 2.31
N GLY A 14 -5.49 -13.96 3.50
CA GLY A 14 -4.73 -14.88 4.36
C GLY A 14 -4.60 -14.37 5.79
N ASP A 15 -3.94 -15.15 6.62
CA ASP A 15 -3.64 -14.85 8.01
C ASP A 15 -2.15 -14.52 8.18
N ALA A 16 -1.82 -13.45 8.91
CA ALA A 16 -0.45 -12.99 9.06
C ALA A 16 0.45 -13.97 9.85
N GLU A 17 -0.15 -14.81 10.71
CA GLU A 17 0.58 -15.80 11.50
C GLU A 17 0.66 -17.14 10.75
N GLU A 18 -0.41 -17.56 10.09
CA GLU A 18 -0.46 -18.86 9.41
C GLU A 18 0.13 -18.82 7.99
N ASP A 19 -0.06 -17.73 7.25
CA ASP A 19 0.26 -17.60 5.82
C ASP A 19 1.42 -16.63 5.55
N ARG A 20 2.32 -16.44 6.52
CA ARG A 20 3.38 -15.41 6.49
C ARG A 20 4.22 -15.44 5.20
N GLU A 21 4.70 -16.61 4.79
CA GLU A 21 5.53 -16.74 3.58
C GLU A 21 4.75 -16.39 2.33
N PHE A 22 3.50 -16.86 2.22
CA PHE A 22 2.59 -16.56 1.11
C PHE A 22 2.30 -15.06 0.98
N LEU A 23 2.10 -14.38 2.11
CA LEU A 23 1.86 -12.93 2.16
C LEU A 23 3.11 -12.13 1.80
N ILE A 24 4.30 -12.55 2.26
CA ILE A 24 5.57 -11.89 1.90
C ILE A 24 5.84 -12.00 0.40
N GLU A 25 5.63 -13.19 -0.17
CA GLU A 25 5.80 -13.47 -1.60
C GLU A 25 4.89 -12.59 -2.48
N ARG A 26 3.74 -12.15 -1.96
CA ARG A 26 2.75 -11.35 -2.72
C ARG A 26 2.76 -9.87 -2.36
N SER A 27 3.55 -9.46 -1.38
CA SER A 27 3.63 -8.07 -0.95
C SER A 27 4.52 -7.25 -1.90
N PRO A 28 4.02 -6.19 -2.54
CA PRO A 28 4.81 -5.40 -3.49
C PRO A 28 6.09 -4.79 -2.88
N ILE A 29 6.04 -4.42 -1.60
CA ILE A 29 7.18 -3.85 -0.87
C ILE A 29 8.38 -4.81 -0.81
N THR A 30 8.16 -6.13 -0.86
CA THR A 30 9.22 -7.15 -0.90
C THR A 30 10.12 -6.99 -2.13
N TYR A 31 9.60 -6.43 -3.22
CA TYR A 31 10.26 -6.34 -4.53
C TYR A 31 10.51 -4.89 -4.97
N VAL A 32 10.37 -3.94 -4.05
CA VAL A 32 10.46 -2.49 -4.34
C VAL A 32 11.79 -2.08 -4.96
N ASP A 33 12.88 -2.81 -4.69
CA ASP A 33 14.20 -2.60 -5.27
C ASP A 33 14.28 -2.94 -6.77
N GLN A 34 13.40 -3.83 -7.23
CA GLN A 34 13.28 -4.25 -8.63
C GLN A 34 12.54 -3.24 -9.49
N ILE A 35 11.85 -2.27 -8.88
CA ILE A 35 11.19 -1.19 -9.60
C ILE A 35 12.25 -0.27 -10.21
N LYS A 36 12.25 -0.18 -11.55
CA LYS A 36 13.19 0.62 -12.34
C LYS A 36 12.54 1.74 -13.13
N ALA A 37 11.27 1.58 -13.50
CA ALA A 37 10.53 2.62 -14.21
C ALA A 37 10.18 3.77 -13.25
N PRO A 38 10.13 5.02 -13.73
CA PRO A 38 9.52 6.12 -12.99
C PRO A 38 8.09 5.76 -12.59
N LEU A 39 7.69 6.13 -11.38
CA LEU A 39 6.34 5.86 -10.85
C LEU A 39 5.63 7.13 -10.43
N MET A 40 4.32 7.17 -10.64
CA MET A 40 3.43 8.11 -9.98
C MET A 40 2.57 7.36 -8.98
N VAL A 41 2.58 7.79 -7.72
CA VAL A 41 1.72 7.30 -6.64
C VAL A 41 0.69 8.36 -6.34
N VAL A 42 -0.58 7.97 -6.27
CA VAL A 42 -1.70 8.86 -5.98
C VAL A 42 -2.49 8.29 -4.80
N GLN A 43 -2.75 9.10 -3.77
CA GLN A 43 -3.38 8.63 -2.54
C GLN A 43 -4.31 9.69 -1.95
N GLY A 44 -5.47 9.28 -1.43
CA GLY A 44 -6.30 10.12 -0.56
C GLY A 44 -5.84 10.03 0.90
N ALA A 45 -5.62 11.16 1.57
CA ALA A 45 -5.11 11.17 2.95
C ALA A 45 -6.10 10.58 3.96
N MET A 46 -7.41 10.61 3.65
CA MET A 46 -8.49 10.13 4.51
C MET A 46 -8.99 8.72 4.14
N ASP A 47 -8.25 7.94 3.34
CA ASP A 47 -8.69 6.61 2.90
C ASP A 47 -8.79 5.62 4.09
N PRO A 48 -10.01 5.13 4.43
CA PRO A 48 -10.19 4.21 5.56
C PRO A 48 -9.92 2.74 5.18
N ARG A 49 -9.69 2.44 3.89
CA ARG A 49 -9.49 1.09 3.35
C ARG A 49 -8.01 0.82 3.10
N VAL A 50 -7.37 1.68 2.31
CA VAL A 50 -5.92 1.63 2.03
C VAL A 50 -5.31 2.88 2.63
N VAL A 51 -4.88 2.77 3.88
CA VAL A 51 -4.39 3.92 4.65
C VAL A 51 -3.17 4.56 3.98
N LYS A 52 -3.03 5.88 4.10
CA LYS A 52 -1.92 6.65 3.51
C LYS A 52 -0.53 6.06 3.81
N ALA A 53 -0.37 5.45 4.99
CA ALA A 53 0.87 4.79 5.40
C ALA A 53 1.35 3.71 4.40
N GLU A 54 0.44 3.05 3.67
CA GLU A 54 0.78 2.06 2.64
C GLU A 54 1.49 2.70 1.44
N SER A 55 1.03 3.88 1.01
CA SER A 55 1.71 4.65 -0.04
C SER A 55 2.99 5.31 0.47
N ASP A 56 2.97 5.83 1.70
CA ASP A 56 4.13 6.48 2.31
C ASP A 56 5.34 5.53 2.36
N GLN A 57 5.16 4.30 2.85
CA GLN A 57 6.26 3.33 2.95
C GLN A 57 6.87 2.99 1.57
N MET A 58 6.04 2.88 0.53
CA MET A 58 6.50 2.60 -0.83
C MET A 58 7.31 3.77 -1.39
N VAL A 59 6.78 4.99 -1.27
CA VAL A 59 7.42 6.21 -1.79
C VAL A 59 8.73 6.49 -1.05
N GLU A 60 8.74 6.39 0.28
CA GLU A 60 9.95 6.56 1.09
C GLU A 60 11.05 5.58 0.69
N ARG A 61 10.69 4.30 0.50
CA ARG A 61 11.65 3.27 0.10
C ARG A 61 12.18 3.49 -1.32
N LEU A 62 11.32 3.86 -2.27
CA LEU A 62 11.72 4.21 -3.63
C LEU A 62 12.68 5.41 -3.67
N ARG A 63 12.38 6.47 -2.90
CA ARG A 63 13.24 7.65 -2.78
C ARG A 63 14.59 7.31 -2.14
N ALA A 64 14.60 6.47 -1.10
CA ALA A 64 15.85 6.02 -0.46
C ALA A 64 16.74 5.20 -1.42
N LEU A 65 16.15 4.55 -2.42
CA LEU A 65 16.85 3.85 -3.49
C LEU A 65 17.24 4.75 -4.67
N GLY A 66 16.96 6.05 -4.59
CA GLY A 66 17.23 7.02 -5.66
C GLY A 66 16.34 6.82 -6.90
N ARG A 67 15.15 6.21 -6.75
CA ARG A 67 14.19 6.04 -7.85
C ARG A 67 13.37 7.30 -8.06
N GLU A 68 13.03 7.55 -9.32
CA GLU A 68 12.12 8.62 -9.70
C GLU A 68 10.69 8.24 -9.32
N VAL A 69 10.12 8.97 -8.37
CA VAL A 69 8.74 8.76 -7.91
C VAL A 69 8.05 10.09 -7.64
N GLU A 70 6.95 10.32 -8.35
CA GLU A 70 6.01 11.38 -8.08
C GLU A 70 4.99 10.90 -7.05
N TYR A 71 4.64 11.76 -6.09
CA TYR A 71 3.68 11.43 -5.05
C TYR A 71 2.66 12.54 -4.88
N LEU A 72 1.43 12.26 -5.29
CA LEU A 72 0.29 13.17 -5.19
C LEU A 72 -0.64 12.70 -4.07
N VAL A 73 -0.75 13.52 -3.02
CA VAL A 73 -1.66 13.26 -1.90
C VAL A 73 -2.79 14.27 -1.94
N PHE A 74 -4.02 13.77 -1.97
CA PHE A 74 -5.23 14.56 -1.84
C PHE A 74 -5.66 14.58 -0.38
N GLU A 75 -5.43 15.72 0.28
CA GLU A 75 -5.60 15.84 1.74
C GLU A 75 -7.06 15.68 2.21
N ASP A 76 -8.03 15.96 1.35
CA ASP A 76 -9.47 15.93 1.67
C ASP A 76 -10.25 14.81 0.96
N GLU A 77 -9.53 13.83 0.39
CA GLU A 77 -10.07 12.66 -0.30
C GLU A 77 -9.76 11.34 0.41
N GLY A 78 -10.58 10.33 0.11
CA GLY A 78 -10.50 8.98 0.68
C GLY A 78 -10.09 7.91 -0.33
N HIS A 79 -10.89 6.85 -0.45
CA HIS A 79 -10.65 5.70 -1.35
C HIS A 79 -11.02 5.95 -2.82
N GLY A 80 -11.17 7.21 -3.21
CA GLY A 80 -11.58 7.64 -4.53
C GLY A 80 -11.60 9.16 -4.57
N PHE A 81 -11.53 9.70 -5.78
CA PHE A 81 -11.53 11.15 -6.02
C PHE A 81 -12.92 11.55 -6.47
N THR A 82 -13.59 12.37 -5.67
CA THR A 82 -15.01 12.69 -5.84
C THR A 82 -15.30 14.18 -5.87
N LYS A 83 -14.29 15.02 -5.59
CA LYS A 83 -14.39 16.48 -5.60
C LYS A 83 -13.59 17.13 -6.71
#